data_AF-A0A358MJH1-F1
#
_entry.id   AF-A0A358MJH1-F1
#
_cell.length_a   1.000
_cell.length_b   1.000
_cell.length_c   1.000
_cell.angle_alpha   90.00
_cell.angle_beta   90.00
_cell.angle_gamma   90.00
#
_symmetry.space_group_name_H-M   'P 1'
#
loop_
_entity.id
_entity.type
_entity.pdbx_description
1 polymer ?
#
loop_
_entity_poly.entity_id
_entity_poly.type
_entity_poly.pdbx_seq_one_letter_code
_entity_poly.pdbx_strand_id
1 'polypeptide(L)'
;MSIKWGIVSTIKAPLAEIQRFAAWHLEHGAHRLYLYLDDGDTEKAAALNSHPKLRVTACDDRYWQKRGNRPDRHQPRQTMNAAQALQRANDVDWLCHIDVDEFLWPGARTIAQRLEALPTTCLCARVRPWEAMEGSETNHLFKGFAIAAKERRAETESLYPRFGRWLNGGFL
;
A
#
# COMPACT_ATOMS: atom_id res chain seq x y z
N MET A 1 -14.92 15.89 -14.65
CA MET A 1 -15.18 14.83 -13.63
C MET A 1 -13.94 14.76 -12.76
N SER A 2 -14.07 14.67 -11.44
CA SER A 2 -12.90 14.51 -10.54
C SER A 2 -12.26 13.14 -10.75
N ILE A 3 -10.93 13.08 -10.80
CA ILE A 3 -10.17 11.82 -10.82
C ILE A 3 -10.59 10.93 -9.66
N LYS A 4 -10.89 9.67 -9.95
CA LYS A 4 -11.17 8.61 -8.99
C LYS A 4 -9.95 7.71 -8.85
N TRP A 5 -9.56 7.44 -7.62
CA TRP A 5 -8.47 6.53 -7.32
C TRP A 5 -8.92 5.45 -6.35
N GLY A 6 -8.29 4.29 -6.45
CA GLY A 6 -8.54 3.17 -5.56
C GLY A 6 -7.27 2.51 -5.08
N ILE A 7 -7.45 1.61 -4.12
CA ILE A 7 -6.38 0.82 -3.53
C ILE A 7 -6.67 -0.66 -3.74
N VAL A 8 -5.61 -1.44 -3.97
CA VAL A 8 -5.61 -2.88 -3.79
C VAL A 8 -4.63 -3.27 -2.68
N SER A 9 -5.04 -4.17 -1.81
CA SER A 9 -4.20 -4.69 -0.72
C SER A 9 -4.43 -6.17 -0.52
N THR A 10 -3.34 -6.92 -0.31
CA THR A 10 -3.39 -8.30 0.19
C THR A 10 -3.06 -8.27 1.68
N ILE A 11 -4.02 -8.68 2.52
CA ILE A 11 -4.01 -8.36 3.94
C ILE A 11 -4.16 -9.62 4.77
N LYS A 12 -3.28 -9.78 5.75
CA LYS A 12 -3.43 -10.70 6.88
C LYS A 12 -3.23 -9.92 8.18
N ALA A 13 -4.32 -9.38 8.71
CA ALA A 13 -4.29 -8.53 9.90
C ALA A 13 -5.59 -8.65 10.73
N PRO A 14 -5.57 -8.25 12.01
CA PRO A 14 -6.78 -8.08 12.82
C PRO A 14 -7.78 -7.11 12.18
N LEU A 15 -9.08 -7.38 12.32
CA LEU A 15 -10.14 -6.58 11.69
C LEU A 15 -10.02 -5.08 11.99
N ALA A 16 -9.69 -4.71 13.22
CA ALA A 16 -9.53 -3.31 13.63
C ALA A 16 -8.44 -2.56 12.83
N GLU A 17 -7.35 -3.24 12.47
CA GLU A 17 -6.28 -2.64 11.67
C GLU A 17 -6.74 -2.42 10.23
N ILE A 18 -7.45 -3.40 9.65
CA ILE A 18 -8.04 -3.28 8.31
C ILE A 18 -9.07 -2.14 8.27
N GLN A 19 -9.89 -2.00 9.31
CA GLN A 19 -10.86 -0.93 9.43
C GLN A 19 -10.19 0.44 9.53
N ARG A 20 -9.11 0.57 10.30
CA ARG A 20 -8.32 1.80 10.41
C ARG A 20 -7.68 2.17 9.06
N PHE A 21 -7.06 1.20 8.39
CA PHE A 21 -6.52 1.35 7.04
C PHE A 21 -7.59 1.83 6.06
N ALA A 22 -8.76 1.19 6.08
CA ALA A 22 -9.86 1.54 5.20
C ALA A 22 -10.40 2.94 5.49
N ALA A 23 -10.67 3.25 6.76
CA ALA A 23 -11.19 4.55 7.19
C ALA A 23 -10.26 5.69 6.76
N TRP A 24 -8.95 5.56 7.01
CA TRP A 24 -7.96 6.56 6.62
C TRP A 24 -8.03 6.88 5.12
N HIS A 25 -7.95 5.86 4.27
CA HIS A 25 -7.90 6.10 2.83
C HIS A 25 -9.24 6.60 2.27
N LEU A 26 -10.36 6.16 2.84
CA LEU A 26 -11.69 6.64 2.48
C LEU A 26 -11.89 8.12 2.87
N GLU A 27 -11.43 8.53 4.05
CA GLU A 27 -11.45 9.92 4.51
C GLU A 27 -10.58 10.81 3.60
N HIS A 28 -9.47 10.28 3.11
CA HIS A 28 -8.60 10.95 2.14
C HIS A 28 -9.10 10.89 0.69
N GLY A 29 -10.31 10.41 0.47
CA GLY A 29 -11.01 10.50 -0.82
C GLY A 29 -10.84 9.30 -1.74
N ALA A 30 -10.39 8.15 -1.23
CA ALA A 30 -10.39 6.92 -2.02
C ALA A 30 -11.81 6.61 -2.51
N HIS A 31 -11.94 6.35 -3.81
CA HIS A 31 -13.21 5.95 -4.41
C HIS A 31 -13.56 4.51 -4.02
N ARG A 32 -12.54 3.63 -4.02
CA ARG A 32 -12.71 2.19 -3.93
C ARG A 32 -11.50 1.51 -3.28
N LEU A 33 -11.76 0.57 -2.38
CA LEU A 33 -10.73 -0.31 -1.82
C LEU A 33 -11.05 -1.75 -2.18
N TYR A 34 -10.08 -2.43 -2.81
CA TYR A 34 -10.10 -3.84 -3.19
C TYR A 34 -9.24 -4.61 -2.19
N LEU A 35 -9.87 -5.25 -1.21
CA LEU A 35 -9.16 -5.92 -0.11
C LEU A 35 -9.19 -7.44 -0.31
N TYR A 36 -8.03 -8.07 -0.27
CA TYR A 36 -7.87 -9.51 -0.40
C TYR A 36 -7.42 -10.06 0.95
N LEU A 37 -8.32 -10.72 1.67
CA LEU A 37 -8.02 -11.27 2.99
C LEU A 37 -7.27 -12.58 2.84
N ASP A 38 -5.96 -12.53 3.02
CA ASP A 38 -5.03 -13.63 2.80
C ASP A 38 -5.19 -14.75 3.83
N ASP A 39 -5.82 -14.50 4.98
CA ASP A 39 -6.24 -15.52 5.94
C ASP A 39 -7.50 -16.29 5.52
N GLY A 40 -8.20 -15.86 4.47
CA GLY A 40 -9.42 -16.50 3.99
C GLY A 40 -10.64 -16.30 4.90
N ASP A 41 -10.59 -15.35 5.84
CA ASP A 41 -11.65 -15.13 6.82
C ASP A 41 -12.92 -14.56 6.17
N THR A 42 -13.93 -15.42 6.02
CA THR A 42 -15.21 -15.08 5.35
C THR A 42 -16.10 -14.18 6.21
N GLU A 43 -16.03 -14.29 7.54
CA GLU A 43 -16.80 -13.44 8.45
C GLU A 43 -16.25 -12.01 8.43
N LYS A 44 -14.92 -11.87 8.48
CA LYS A 44 -14.23 -10.58 8.30
C LYS A 44 -14.54 -9.95 6.95
N ALA A 45 -14.56 -10.76 5.88
CA ALA A 45 -14.94 -10.29 4.55
C ALA A 45 -16.39 -9.79 4.50
N ALA A 46 -17.33 -10.52 5.12
CA ALA A 46 -18.73 -10.11 5.18
C ALA A 46 -18.91 -8.80 5.96
N ALA A 47 -18.27 -8.68 7.13
CA ALA A 47 -18.31 -7.48 7.95
C ALA A 47 -17.80 -6.25 7.20
N LEU A 48 -16.66 -6.36 6.51
CA LEU A 48 -16.08 -5.25 5.73
C LEU A 48 -16.90 -4.90 4.48
N ASN A 49 -17.49 -5.89 3.81
CA ASN A 49 -18.34 -5.65 2.63
C ASN A 49 -19.65 -4.92 2.95
N SER A 50 -20.02 -4.75 4.23
CA SER A 50 -21.13 -3.87 4.62
C SER A 50 -20.91 -2.41 4.20
N HIS A 51 -19.66 -1.98 4.01
CA HIS A 51 -19.34 -0.63 3.55
C HIS A 51 -19.36 -0.55 2.01
N PRO A 52 -20.13 0.38 1.41
CA PRO A 52 -20.39 0.39 -0.04
C PRO A 52 -19.15 0.67 -0.90
N LYS A 53 -18.10 1.26 -0.32
CA LYS A 53 -16.82 1.53 -0.99
C LYS A 53 -15.79 0.40 -0.89
N LEU A 54 -16.05 -0.63 -0.10
CA LEU A 54 -15.14 -1.78 0.04
C LEU A 54 -15.56 -2.91 -0.90
N ARG A 55 -14.57 -3.61 -1.46
CA ARG A 55 -14.73 -4.83 -2.25
C ARG A 55 -13.78 -5.86 -1.68
N VAL A 56 -14.30 -6.70 -0.80
CA VAL A 56 -13.49 -7.62 -0.02
C VAL A 56 -13.66 -9.04 -0.54
N THR A 57 -12.53 -9.69 -0.82
CA THR A 57 -12.46 -11.09 -1.24
C THR A 57 -11.76 -11.88 -0.14
N ALA A 58 -12.42 -12.91 0.40
CA ALA A 58 -11.77 -13.89 1.25
C ALA A 58 -10.93 -14.83 0.37
N CYS A 59 -9.61 -14.88 0.61
CA CYS A 59 -8.70 -15.74 -0.15
C CYS A 59 -8.56 -17.11 0.53
N ASP A 60 -9.71 -17.80 0.66
CA ASP A 60 -9.82 -19.15 1.19
C ASP A 60 -9.25 -20.21 0.22
N ASP A 61 -9.32 -21.48 0.62
CA ASP A 61 -8.81 -22.57 -0.23
C ASP A 61 -9.53 -22.61 -1.58
N ARG A 62 -10.83 -22.31 -1.62
CA ARG A 62 -11.61 -22.29 -2.86
C ARG A 62 -11.13 -21.17 -3.79
N TYR A 63 -10.80 -20.00 -3.25
CA TYR A 63 -10.22 -18.90 -3.99
C TYR A 63 -8.90 -19.31 -4.64
N TRP A 64 -8.00 -19.95 -3.89
CA TRP A 64 -6.69 -20.35 -4.40
C TRP A 64 -6.73 -21.55 -5.36
N GLN A 65 -7.62 -22.51 -5.14
CA GLN A 65 -7.80 -23.66 -6.06
C GLN A 65 -8.19 -23.21 -7.48
N LYS A 66 -9.04 -22.19 -7.60
CA LYS A 66 -9.40 -21.59 -8.90
C LYS A 66 -8.21 -20.92 -9.61
N ARG A 67 -7.08 -20.76 -8.92
CA ARG A 67 -5.85 -20.12 -9.39
C ARG A 67 -4.68 -21.10 -9.44
N GLY A 68 -4.97 -22.40 -9.48
CA GLY A 68 -3.98 -23.47 -9.42
C GLY A 68 -3.73 -23.88 -7.97
N ASN A 69 -2.87 -23.14 -7.26
CA ASN A 69 -2.56 -23.36 -5.86
C ASN A 69 -2.19 -22.04 -5.18
N ARG A 70 -2.24 -22.02 -3.85
CA ARG A 70 -1.75 -20.91 -3.04
C ARG A 70 -0.20 -20.92 -3.08
N PRO A 71 0.46 -19.85 -3.57
CA PRO A 71 1.91 -19.74 -3.44
C PRO A 71 2.35 -19.64 -1.98
N ASP A 72 3.48 -20.27 -1.64
CA ASP A 72 4.03 -20.22 -0.27
C ASP A 72 4.41 -18.79 0.13
N ARG A 73 5.10 -18.08 -0.78
CA ARG A 73 5.54 -16.70 -0.57
C ARG A 73 4.39 -15.72 -0.71
N HIS A 74 4.42 -14.62 0.04
CA HIS A 74 3.37 -13.60 0.00
C HIS A 74 3.48 -12.70 -1.24
N GLN A 75 4.68 -12.47 -1.78
CA GLN A 75 4.85 -11.57 -2.93
C GLN A 75 4.14 -12.07 -4.20
N PRO A 76 4.20 -13.38 -4.57
CA PRO A 76 3.39 -13.89 -5.66
C PRO A 76 1.88 -13.76 -5.39
N ARG A 77 1.45 -13.94 -4.13
CA ARG A 77 0.05 -13.77 -3.73
C ARG A 77 -0.42 -12.33 -3.94
N GLN A 78 0.38 -11.35 -3.52
CA GLN A 78 0.16 -9.92 -3.77
C GLN A 78 0.02 -9.63 -5.27
N THR A 79 0.95 -10.11 -6.10
CA THR A 79 0.90 -9.93 -7.56
C THR A 79 -0.37 -10.49 -8.18
N MET A 80 -0.78 -11.71 -7.80
CA MET A 80 -1.99 -12.36 -8.32
C MET A 80 -3.26 -11.58 -7.95
N ASN A 81 -3.35 -11.13 -6.70
CA ASN A 81 -4.47 -10.35 -6.20
C ASN A 81 -4.53 -8.95 -6.84
N ALA A 82 -3.38 -8.28 -6.99
CA ALA A 82 -3.26 -7.00 -7.66
C ALA A 82 -3.68 -7.09 -9.14
N ALA A 83 -3.25 -8.13 -9.85
CA ALA A 83 -3.64 -8.38 -11.23
C ALA A 83 -5.16 -8.60 -11.36
N GLN A 84 -5.77 -9.34 -10.44
CA GLN A 84 -7.22 -9.50 -10.43
C GLN A 84 -7.94 -8.17 -10.14
N ALA A 85 -7.44 -7.38 -9.19
CA ALA A 85 -8.04 -6.07 -8.89
C ALA A 85 -7.98 -5.16 -10.11
N LEU A 86 -6.84 -5.10 -10.80
CA LEU A 86 -6.68 -4.32 -12.02
C LEU A 86 -7.69 -4.71 -13.12
N GLN A 87 -7.97 -6.00 -13.28
CA GLN A 87 -8.99 -6.49 -14.23
C GLN A 87 -10.43 -6.12 -13.84
N ARG A 88 -10.69 -5.92 -12.54
CA ARG A 88 -12.03 -5.62 -12.00
C ARG A 88 -12.28 -4.14 -11.76
N ALA A 89 -11.21 -3.35 -11.69
CA ALA A 89 -11.22 -1.94 -11.36
C ALA A 89 -11.72 -1.09 -12.54
N ASN A 90 -13.03 -1.17 -12.82
CA ASN A 90 -13.69 -0.44 -13.91
C ASN A 90 -14.30 0.91 -13.48
N ASP A 91 -14.15 1.28 -12.21
CA ASP A 91 -14.75 2.48 -11.61
C ASP A 91 -13.72 3.48 -11.04
N VAL A 92 -12.43 3.25 -11.30
CA VAL A 92 -11.32 4.13 -10.90
C VAL A 92 -10.40 4.42 -12.09
N ASP A 93 -9.83 5.62 -12.11
CA ASP A 93 -8.84 6.05 -13.11
C ASP A 93 -7.41 5.60 -12.73
N TRP A 94 -7.15 5.51 -11.42
CA TRP A 94 -5.86 5.08 -10.85
C TRP A 94 -6.06 3.99 -9.80
N LEU A 95 -5.18 2.99 -9.80
CA LEU A 95 -5.15 1.92 -8.80
C LEU A 95 -3.75 1.83 -8.19
N CYS A 96 -3.66 1.86 -6.86
CA CYS A 96 -2.40 1.76 -6.12
C CYS A 96 -2.37 0.48 -5.28
N HIS A 97 -1.26 -0.25 -5.29
CA HIS A 97 -1.03 -1.34 -4.35
C HIS A 97 -0.40 -0.78 -3.07
N ILE A 98 -1.00 -1.04 -1.91
CA ILE A 98 -0.56 -0.51 -0.61
C ILE A 98 -0.69 -1.63 0.43
N ASP A 99 0.31 -1.81 1.29
CA ASP A 99 0.22 -2.76 2.39
C ASP A 99 -0.61 -2.19 3.56
N VAL A 100 -1.19 -3.05 4.42
CA VAL A 100 -2.20 -2.63 5.41
C VAL A 100 -1.68 -1.68 6.50
N ASP A 101 -0.37 -1.70 6.71
CA ASP A 101 0.38 -0.85 7.63
C ASP A 101 0.95 0.42 6.98
N GLU A 102 0.80 0.57 5.66
CA GLU A 102 1.21 1.76 4.93
C GLU A 102 0.03 2.74 4.75
N PHE A 103 0.30 4.03 4.93
CA PHE A 103 -0.71 5.08 4.84
C PHE A 103 -0.27 6.17 3.87
N LEU A 104 -1.13 6.52 2.90
CA LEU A 104 -0.88 7.67 2.03
C LEU A 104 -1.02 8.97 2.82
N TRP A 105 0.03 9.79 2.79
CA TRP A 105 0.01 11.15 3.32
C TRP A 105 -0.17 12.17 2.19
N PRO A 106 -1.35 12.82 2.06
CA PRO A 106 -1.63 13.76 0.96
C PRO A 106 -0.82 15.07 1.08
N GLY A 107 -0.43 15.47 2.29
CA GLY A 107 0.08 16.81 2.57
C GLY A 107 -0.95 17.89 2.25
N ALA A 108 -0.51 19.00 1.64
CA ALA A 108 -1.37 20.15 1.37
C ALA A 108 -2.40 19.97 0.21
N ARG A 109 -2.27 18.92 -0.61
CA ARG A 109 -3.18 18.64 -1.74
C ARG A 109 -3.73 17.23 -1.61
N THR A 110 -4.98 17.03 -1.99
CA THR A 110 -5.57 15.69 -2.05
C THR A 110 -4.83 14.80 -3.06
N ILE A 111 -4.95 13.48 -2.90
CA ILE A 111 -4.39 12.52 -3.85
C ILE A 111 -5.00 12.72 -5.25
N ALA A 112 -6.31 12.93 -5.35
CA ALA A 112 -6.99 13.19 -6.61
C ALA A 112 -6.40 14.41 -7.36
N GLN A 113 -6.17 15.53 -6.66
CA GLN A 113 -5.56 16.72 -7.26
C GLN A 113 -4.12 16.47 -7.75
N ARG A 114 -3.37 15.61 -7.06
CA ARG A 114 -2.00 15.25 -7.48
C ARG A 114 -2.03 14.39 -8.75
N LEU A 115 -2.96 13.44 -8.82
CA LEU A 115 -3.13 12.56 -9.97
C LEU A 115 -3.68 13.32 -11.19
N GLU A 116 -4.63 14.24 -10.98
CA GLU A 116 -5.18 15.09 -12.03
C GLU A 116 -4.14 16.02 -12.65
N ALA A 117 -3.13 16.43 -11.89
CA ALA A 117 -2.04 17.27 -12.38
C ALA A 117 -0.99 16.51 -13.21
N LEU A 118 -1.05 15.18 -13.28
CA LEU A 118 -0.13 14.39 -14.09
C LEU A 118 -0.47 14.51 -15.60
N PRO A 119 0.52 14.41 -16.50
CA PRO A 119 0.25 14.32 -17.93
C PRO A 119 -0.71 13.19 -18.25
N THR A 120 -1.58 13.37 -19.25
CA THR A 120 -2.54 12.33 -19.68
C THR A 120 -1.86 11.08 -20.24
N THR A 121 -0.58 11.18 -20.62
CA THR A 121 0.27 10.04 -21.02
C THR A 121 0.97 9.33 -19.87
N CYS A 122 0.80 9.81 -18.62
CA CYS A 122 1.43 9.22 -17.45
C CYS A 122 0.72 7.92 -17.06
N LEU A 123 1.42 6.79 -17.15
CA LEU A 123 0.87 5.47 -16.82
C LEU A 123 1.15 5.04 -15.38
N CYS A 124 2.04 5.73 -14.67
CA CYS A 124 2.47 5.34 -13.33
C CYS A 124 2.90 6.56 -12.51
N ALA A 125 2.34 6.66 -11.31
CA ALA A 125 2.75 7.60 -10.28
C ALA A 125 3.51 6.84 -9.19
N ARG A 126 4.57 7.44 -8.65
CA ARG A 126 5.36 6.84 -7.57
C ARG A 126 5.15 7.59 -6.26
N VAL A 127 4.74 6.86 -5.24
CA VAL A 127 4.73 7.33 -3.84
C VAL A 127 6.11 7.04 -3.25
N ARG A 128 6.65 7.98 -2.48
CA ARG A 128 7.94 7.81 -1.80
C ARG A 128 7.67 7.45 -0.34
N PRO A 129 8.21 6.33 0.16
CA PRO A 129 7.94 5.89 1.52
C PRO A 129 8.66 6.77 2.53
N TRP A 130 8.02 6.91 3.69
CA TRP A 130 8.60 7.44 4.91
C TRP A 130 8.49 6.36 5.97
N GLU A 131 9.63 5.86 6.42
CA GLU A 131 9.69 4.73 7.34
C GLU A 131 9.81 5.22 8.77
N ALA A 132 8.98 4.69 9.67
CA ALA A 132 9.09 5.00 11.09
C ALA A 132 10.45 4.54 11.62
N MET A 133 11.14 5.41 12.36
CA MET A 133 12.40 5.08 13.02
C MET A 133 12.13 4.28 14.30
N GLU A 134 13.08 3.44 14.69
CA GLU A 134 13.05 2.81 16.02
C GLU A 134 12.99 3.88 17.11
N GLY A 135 12.12 3.69 18.10
CA GLY A 135 11.86 4.69 19.15
C GLY A 135 10.96 5.86 18.74
N SER A 136 10.34 5.81 17.56
CA SER A 136 9.41 6.85 17.07
C SER A 136 8.09 6.95 17.85
N GLU A 137 7.80 6.04 18.78
CA GLU A 137 6.57 6.07 19.60
C GLU A 137 6.41 7.37 20.39
N THR A 138 7.52 8.00 20.78
CA THR A 138 7.52 9.24 21.58
C THR A 138 7.68 10.51 20.74
N ASN A 139 8.43 10.43 19.64
CA ASN A 139 8.87 11.62 18.89
C ASN A 139 8.43 11.62 17.42
N HIS A 140 7.69 10.61 16.95
CA HIS A 140 7.18 10.47 15.58
C HIS A 140 8.26 10.75 14.51
N LEU A 141 9.41 10.11 14.68
CA LEU A 141 10.54 10.27 13.77
C LEU A 141 10.39 9.33 12.58
N PHE A 142 10.50 9.89 11.37
CA PHE A 142 10.45 9.14 10.12
C PHE A 142 11.67 9.40 9.27
N LYS A 143 12.15 8.36 8.60
CA LYS A 143 13.22 8.43 7.60
C LYS A 143 12.62 8.49 6.21
N GLY A 144 12.91 9.60 5.52
CA GLY A 144 12.47 9.78 4.15
C GLY A 144 13.26 9.00 3.11
N PHE A 145 12.60 8.62 2.02
CA PHE A 145 13.27 8.10 0.82
C PHE A 145 14.17 9.18 0.17
N ALA A 146 15.48 8.95 0.11
CA ALA A 146 16.41 9.88 -0.53
C ALA A 146 16.58 9.56 -2.02
N ILE A 147 16.50 10.59 -2.87
CA ILE A 147 16.59 10.45 -4.34
C ILE A 147 18.06 10.41 -4.78
N ALA A 148 18.92 11.21 -4.14
CA ALA A 148 20.34 11.30 -4.46
C ALA A 148 21.14 10.18 -3.79
N ALA A 149 21.21 9.01 -4.43
CA ALA A 149 21.84 7.82 -3.86
C ALA A 149 23.32 8.01 -3.49
N LYS A 150 24.07 8.81 -4.27
CA LYS A 150 25.49 9.10 -3.99
C LYS A 150 25.67 9.93 -2.72
N GLU A 151 24.89 11.00 -2.60
CA GLU A 151 24.90 11.89 -1.43
C GLU A 151 24.49 11.10 -0.18
N ARG A 152 23.39 10.34 -0.26
CA ARG A 152 22.94 9.47 0.84
C ARG A 152 24.03 8.49 1.28
N ARG A 153 24.76 7.90 0.34
CA ARG A 153 25.85 6.97 0.68
C ARG A 153 26.97 7.67 1.44
N ALA A 154 27.38 8.85 0.98
CA ALA A 154 28.38 9.66 1.67
C ALA A 154 27.93 10.06 3.09
N GLU A 155 26.67 10.47 3.25
CA GLU A 155 26.07 10.77 4.55
C GLU A 155 26.04 9.54 5.46
N THR A 156 25.66 8.37 4.93
CA THR A 156 25.59 7.12 5.70
C THR A 156 26.98 6.68 6.16
N GLU A 157 27.99 6.80 5.29
CA GLU A 157 29.40 6.53 5.63
C GLU A 157 29.94 7.52 6.68
N SER A 158 29.51 8.79 6.64
CA SER A 158 29.87 9.80 7.64
C SER A 158 29.20 9.56 9.00
N LEU A 159 27.90 9.25 9.02
CA LEU A 159 27.13 9.01 10.26
C LEU A 159 27.50 7.68 10.93
N TYR A 160 27.86 6.66 10.15
CA TYR A 160 28.21 5.33 10.65
C TYR A 160 29.60 4.90 10.18
N PRO A 161 30.71 5.48 10.68
CA PRO A 161 32.05 5.25 10.12
C PRO A 161 32.49 3.77 10.05
N ARG A 162 31.98 2.92 10.96
CA ARG A 162 32.30 1.48 10.98
C ARG A 162 31.47 0.65 10.00
N PHE A 163 30.20 1.00 9.81
CA PHE A 163 29.22 0.15 9.12
C PHE A 163 28.66 0.78 7.84
N GLY A 164 28.74 2.10 7.70
CA GLY A 164 28.04 2.87 6.67
C GLY A 164 28.38 2.46 5.25
N ARG A 165 29.62 2.02 4.99
CA ARG A 165 30.04 1.49 3.68
C ARG A 165 29.31 0.20 3.28
N TRP A 166 28.75 -0.51 4.26
CA TRP A 166 28.01 -1.75 4.11
C TRP A 166 26.50 -1.55 4.24
N LEU A 167 26.05 -0.41 4.77
CA LEU A 167 24.65 -0.06 4.94
C LEU A 167 24.13 0.57 3.64
N ASN A 168 23.55 -0.24 2.75
CA ASN A 168 22.93 0.30 1.55
C ASN A 168 21.60 0.98 1.90
N GLY A 169 21.61 2.32 1.95
CA GLY A 169 20.43 3.08 2.29
C GLY A 169 19.97 2.93 3.74
N GLY A 170 20.89 2.57 4.65
CA GLY A 170 20.63 2.49 6.10
C GLY A 170 19.73 1.33 6.52
N PHE A 171 19.77 0.22 5.79
CA PHE A 171 19.26 -1.09 6.21
C PHE A 171 20.46 -2.04 6.35
N LEU A 172 20.46 -2.86 7.40
CA LEU A 172 21.31 -4.04 7.53
C LEU A 172 20.64 -5.22 6.81
#